data_AF-A0A836PTN3-F1
#
_entry.id   AF-A0A836PTN3-F1
#
_cell.length_a   1.000
_cell.length_b   1.000
_cell.length_c   1.000
_cell.angle_alpha   90.00
_cell.angle_beta   90.00
_cell.angle_gamma   90.00
#
_symmetry.space_group_name_H-M   'P 1'
#
loop_
_entity.id
_entity.type
_entity.pdbx_description
1 polymer ?
#
loop_
_entity_poly.entity_id
_entity_poly.type
_entity_poly.pdbx_seq_one_letter_code
_entity_poly.pdbx_strand_id
1 'polypeptide(L)'
;TIYPTINELKNSDSKGYLIITDEIVDDDLLQNSVVYRPPSLVVGVGLHWDTTKETIKDGLMRCMNEFKLSEKSITKFVSIKKEKDVVGLTELAKEISKTVEYFEKEELASISTPNPSKTVQTFEGTASVSEAAAIKSSGGELVVEKQKFPPNLTIAIARIQN
;
A
#
# COMPACT_ATOMS: atom_id res chain seq x y z
N THR A 1 -3.76 -25.14 -16.79
CA THR A 1 -4.26 -25.48 -15.45
C THR A 1 -4.07 -24.29 -14.55
N ILE A 2 -5.01 -24.02 -13.64
CA ILE A 2 -4.87 -22.96 -12.63
C ILE A 2 -4.44 -23.62 -11.32
N TYR A 3 -3.43 -23.03 -10.68
CA TYR A 3 -2.96 -23.46 -9.38
C TYR A 3 -3.20 -22.33 -8.37
N PRO A 4 -3.88 -22.59 -7.25
CA PRO A 4 -4.20 -21.58 -6.24
C PRO A 4 -2.97 -21.07 -5.47
N THR A 5 -1.88 -21.85 -5.44
CA THR A 5 -0.65 -21.48 -4.73
C THR A 5 0.58 -21.57 -5.62
N ILE A 6 1.58 -20.74 -5.32
CA ILE A 6 2.89 -20.79 -5.98
C ILE A 6 3.55 -22.17 -5.80
N ASN A 7 3.35 -22.82 -4.65
CA ASN A 7 3.93 -24.13 -4.37
C ASN A 7 3.31 -25.24 -5.24
N GLU A 8 2.00 -25.23 -5.45
CA GLU A 8 1.36 -26.16 -6.37
C GLU A 8 1.80 -25.93 -7.82
N LEU A 9 1.95 -24.65 -8.21
CA LEU A 9 2.48 -24.29 -9.52
C LEU A 9 3.91 -24.82 -9.72
N LYS A 10 4.79 -24.68 -8.72
CA LYS A 10 6.16 -25.23 -8.74
C LYS A 10 6.19 -26.76 -8.94
N ASN A 11 5.20 -27.47 -8.40
CA ASN A 11 5.11 -28.94 -8.45
C ASN A 11 4.26 -29.47 -9.62
N SER A 12 3.93 -28.61 -10.61
CA SER A 12 2.96 -28.94 -11.65
C SER A 12 3.51 -29.60 -12.91
N ASP A 13 4.82 -29.86 -12.98
CA ASP A 13 5.56 -30.26 -14.18
C ASP A 13 5.35 -29.32 -15.40
N SER A 14 4.85 -28.10 -15.18
CA SER A 14 4.60 -27.14 -16.25
C SER A 14 5.91 -26.61 -16.82
N LYS A 15 6.02 -26.55 -18.15
CA LYS A 15 7.20 -26.04 -18.86
C LYS A 15 7.33 -24.50 -18.81
N GLY A 16 6.27 -23.81 -18.39
CA GLY A 16 6.26 -22.36 -18.25
C GLY A 16 5.05 -21.92 -17.43
N TYR A 17 5.15 -20.73 -16.85
CA TYR A 17 4.21 -20.24 -15.86
C TYR A 17 3.69 -18.84 -16.21
N LEU A 18 2.41 -18.58 -15.93
CA LEU A 18 1.87 -17.23 -15.81
C LEU A 18 1.51 -17.02 -14.34
N ILE A 19 2.21 -16.09 -13.69
CA ILE A 19 2.01 -15.80 -12.27
C ILE A 19 1.36 -14.44 -12.15
N ILE A 20 0.14 -14.41 -11.63
CA ILE A 20 -0.61 -13.20 -11.35
C ILE A 20 -0.54 -12.95 -9.85
N THR A 21 0.26 -11.97 -9.43
CA THR A 21 0.47 -11.71 -8.00
C THR A 21 0.98 -10.30 -7.75
N ASP A 22 0.67 -9.75 -6.59
CA ASP A 22 1.29 -8.55 -6.06
C ASP A 22 2.48 -8.81 -5.12
N GLU A 23 2.81 -10.08 -4.86
CA GLU A 23 3.89 -10.51 -3.97
C GLU A 23 5.19 -10.76 -4.72
N ILE A 24 6.34 -10.48 -4.11
CA ILE A 24 7.65 -10.82 -4.68
C ILE A 24 7.74 -12.33 -4.88
N VAL A 25 8.22 -12.74 -6.07
CA VAL A 25 8.35 -14.14 -6.47
C VAL A 25 9.83 -14.50 -6.47
N ASP A 26 10.17 -15.69 -5.96
CA ASP A 26 11.55 -16.19 -5.91
C ASP A 26 12.19 -16.29 -7.30
N ASP A 27 13.47 -15.96 -7.39
CA ASP A 27 14.24 -15.93 -8.65
C ASP A 27 14.24 -17.27 -9.40
N ASP A 28 14.26 -18.40 -8.69
CA ASP A 28 14.24 -19.74 -9.30
C ASP A 28 12.96 -19.98 -10.11
N LEU A 29 11.83 -19.42 -9.67
CA LEU A 29 10.56 -19.56 -10.38
C LEU A 29 10.48 -18.60 -11.57
N LEU A 30 11.18 -17.47 -11.53
CA LEU A 30 11.13 -16.45 -12.58
C LEU A 30 11.70 -16.91 -13.93
N GLN A 31 12.63 -17.87 -13.94
CA GLN A 31 13.33 -18.28 -15.17
C GLN A 31 12.39 -18.75 -16.29
N ASN A 32 11.27 -19.41 -15.94
CA ASN A 32 10.28 -19.90 -16.90
C ASN A 32 8.91 -19.24 -16.70
N SER A 33 8.87 -18.03 -16.12
CA SER A 33 7.62 -17.36 -15.76
C SER A 33 7.43 -16.03 -16.49
N VAL A 34 6.19 -15.76 -16.89
CA VAL A 34 5.69 -14.41 -17.08
C VAL A 34 4.99 -13.99 -15.80
N VAL A 35 5.43 -12.89 -15.18
CA VAL A 35 4.79 -12.34 -13.98
C VAL A 35 3.95 -11.13 -14.35
N TYR A 36 2.63 -11.25 -14.19
CA TYR A 36 1.70 -10.14 -14.32
C TYR A 36 1.44 -9.53 -12.93
N ARG A 37 1.66 -8.21 -12.83
CA ARG A 37 1.49 -7.42 -11.60
C ARG A 37 0.22 -6.58 -11.73
N PRO A 38 -0.93 -7.06 -11.23
CA PRO A 38 -2.15 -6.26 -11.29
C PRO A 38 -2.00 -5.02 -10.40
N PRO A 39 -2.47 -3.83 -10.84
CA PRO A 39 -2.56 -2.65 -10.00
C PRO A 39 -3.64 -2.89 -8.93
N SER A 40 -3.24 -3.51 -7.83
CA SER A 40 -4.12 -4.09 -6.83
C SER A 40 -3.88 -3.56 -5.42
N LEU A 41 -2.81 -2.77 -5.21
CA LEU A 41 -2.43 -2.25 -3.91
C LEU A 41 -2.70 -0.74 -3.81
N VAL A 42 -3.42 -0.35 -2.76
CA VAL A 42 -3.61 1.06 -2.37
C VAL A 42 -2.74 1.35 -1.14
N VAL A 43 -1.87 2.34 -1.25
CA VAL A 43 -0.96 2.71 -0.17
C VAL A 43 -1.52 3.91 0.58
N GLY A 44 -1.98 3.68 1.80
CA GLY A 44 -2.38 4.73 2.72
C GLY A 44 -1.19 5.31 3.47
N VAL A 45 -1.07 6.63 3.46
CA VAL A 45 0.06 7.35 4.05
C VAL A 45 -0.45 8.40 5.03
N GLY A 46 -0.08 8.27 6.29
CA GLY A 46 -0.31 9.29 7.32
C GLY A 46 1.00 9.98 7.64
N LEU A 47 1.06 11.31 7.44
CA LEU A 47 2.33 12.03 7.52
C LEU A 47 2.17 13.53 7.89
N HIS A 48 3.25 14.19 8.28
CA HIS A 48 3.26 15.64 8.56
C HIS A 48 3.70 16.46 7.32
N TRP A 49 3.17 17.68 7.13
CA TRP A 49 3.30 18.44 5.87
C TRP A 49 4.75 18.69 5.39
N ASP A 50 5.74 18.63 6.28
CA ASP A 50 7.17 18.80 6.01
C ASP A 50 7.93 17.49 5.71
N THR A 51 7.24 16.34 5.66
CA THR A 51 7.88 15.04 5.41
C THR A 51 8.42 14.99 3.97
N THR A 52 9.71 14.72 3.83
CA THR A 52 10.40 14.72 2.53
C THR A 52 10.02 13.51 1.68
N LYS A 53 10.09 13.67 0.35
CA LYS A 53 9.88 12.59 -0.62
C LYS A 53 10.77 11.38 -0.31
N GLU A 54 12.04 11.61 0.01
CA GLU A 54 13.02 10.57 0.34
C GLU A 54 12.61 9.77 1.57
N THR A 55 12.13 10.45 2.62
CA THR A 55 11.64 9.78 3.84
C THR A 55 10.43 8.89 3.53
N ILE A 56 9.49 9.38 2.70
CA ILE A 56 8.31 8.62 2.30
C ILE A 56 8.72 7.42 1.45
N LYS A 57 9.63 7.61 0.50
CA LYS A 57 10.14 6.55 -0.37
C LYS A 57 10.84 5.46 0.43
N ASP A 58 11.73 5.82 1.35
CA ASP A 58 12.45 4.86 2.18
C ASP A 58 11.49 4.07 3.09
N GLY A 59 10.51 4.74 3.69
CA GLY A 59 9.46 4.09 4.47
C GLY A 59 8.62 3.12 3.62
N LEU A 60 8.23 3.55 2.42
CA LEU A 60 7.49 2.72 1.47
C LEU A 60 8.30 1.48 1.08
N MET A 61 9.56 1.65 0.66
CA MET A 61 10.40 0.53 0.23
C MET A 61 10.65 -0.46 1.36
N ARG A 62 10.88 0.02 2.60
CA ARG A 62 11.01 -0.84 3.78
C ARG A 62 9.74 -1.64 4.02
N CYS A 63 8.58 -0.97 4.00
CA CYS A 63 7.28 -1.59 4.17
C CYS A 63 7.03 -2.66 3.08
N MET A 64 7.20 -2.32 1.81
CA MET A 64 6.99 -3.24 0.69
C MET A 64 7.92 -4.46 0.79
N ASN A 65 9.19 -4.27 1.11
CA ASN A 65 10.15 -5.37 1.24
C ASN A 65 9.86 -6.28 2.44
N GLU A 66 9.51 -5.70 3.60
CA GLU A 66 9.19 -6.44 4.82
C GLU A 66 7.99 -7.38 4.60
N PHE A 67 6.96 -6.88 3.93
CA PHE A 67 5.74 -7.64 3.63
C PHE A 67 5.79 -8.38 2.28
N LYS A 68 6.97 -8.42 1.63
CA LYS A 68 7.20 -9.10 0.35
C LYS A 68 6.21 -8.68 -0.76
N LEU A 69 5.84 -7.41 -0.82
CA LEU A 69 4.96 -6.85 -1.83
C LEU A 69 5.77 -6.15 -2.94
N SER A 70 5.24 -6.17 -4.16
CA SER A 70 5.85 -5.51 -5.31
C SER A 70 5.31 -4.09 -5.49
N GLU A 71 6.22 -3.12 -5.55
CA GLU A 71 5.91 -1.71 -5.86
C GLU A 71 5.16 -1.54 -7.19
N LYS A 72 5.34 -2.48 -8.14
CA LYS A 72 4.69 -2.46 -9.44
C LYS A 72 3.17 -2.64 -9.34
N SER A 73 2.70 -3.24 -8.26
CA SER A 73 1.28 -3.47 -8.00
C SER A 73 0.60 -2.29 -7.30
N ILE A 74 1.35 -1.25 -6.93
CA ILE A 74 0.78 -0.01 -6.39
C ILE A 74 -0.09 0.64 -7.45
N THR A 75 -1.34 0.92 -7.11
CA THR A 75 -2.31 1.61 -7.95
C THR A 75 -2.25 3.11 -7.72
N LYS A 76 -2.27 3.53 -6.46
CA LYS A 76 -2.33 4.92 -6.03
C LYS A 76 -1.91 5.07 -4.57
N PHE A 77 -1.63 6.30 -4.17
CA PHE A 77 -1.47 6.70 -2.78
C PHE A 77 -2.72 7.38 -2.27
N VAL A 78 -3.00 7.21 -0.98
CA VAL A 78 -4.14 7.84 -0.33
C VAL A 78 -3.76 8.46 1.00
N SER A 79 -4.34 9.61 1.31
CA SER A 79 -4.10 10.30 2.58
C SER A 79 -5.32 11.12 3.00
N ILE A 80 -5.23 11.76 4.16
CA ILE A 80 -6.21 12.77 4.58
C ILE A 80 -5.88 14.09 3.93
N LYS A 81 -6.91 14.85 3.54
CA LYS A 81 -6.75 16.22 3.10
C LYS A 81 -6.30 17.09 4.27
N LYS A 82 -5.28 17.91 4.04
CA LYS A 82 -4.75 18.88 5.03
C LYS A 82 -4.82 20.28 4.44
N GLU A 83 -4.76 21.30 5.30
CA GLU A 83 -4.71 22.70 4.88
C GLU A 83 -3.50 23.02 3.99
N LYS A 84 -2.42 22.26 4.16
CA LYS A 84 -1.21 22.31 3.34
C LYS A 84 -1.05 21.01 2.59
N ASP A 85 -0.85 21.11 1.28
CA ASP A 85 -0.49 19.97 0.45
C ASP A 85 0.83 19.36 0.92
N VAL A 86 0.87 18.03 0.92
CA VAL A 86 2.10 17.30 1.16
C VAL A 86 2.87 17.23 -0.15
N VAL A 87 3.84 18.13 -0.31
CA VAL A 87 4.70 18.20 -1.50
C VAL A 87 5.44 16.86 -1.70
N GLY A 88 6.05 16.31 -0.64
CA GLY A 88 6.83 15.08 -0.73
C GLY A 88 6.07 13.85 -1.22
N LEU A 89 4.80 13.69 -0.81
CA LEU A 89 3.95 12.58 -1.26
C LEU A 89 3.58 12.72 -2.74
N THR A 90 3.27 13.95 -3.16
CA THR A 90 2.91 14.26 -4.55
C THR A 90 4.11 14.07 -5.48
N GLU A 91 5.31 14.46 -5.05
CA GLU A 91 6.55 14.22 -5.80
C GLU A 91 6.85 12.73 -5.94
N LEU A 92 6.71 11.95 -4.87
CA LEU A 92 6.92 10.51 -4.93
C LEU A 92 5.92 9.84 -5.88
N ALA A 93 4.65 10.22 -5.79
CA ALA A 93 3.62 9.67 -6.68
C ALA A 93 3.93 9.94 -8.14
N LYS A 94 4.38 11.16 -8.49
CA LYS A 94 4.84 11.49 -9.84
C LYS A 94 6.05 10.65 -10.25
N GLU A 95 7.05 10.51 -9.38
CA GLU A 95 8.26 9.72 -9.64
C GLU A 95 7.92 8.27 -10.01
N ILE A 96 6.96 7.64 -9.30
CA ILE A 96 6.54 6.27 -9.57
C ILE A 96 5.34 6.16 -10.54
N SER A 97 4.98 7.27 -11.21
CA SER A 97 3.87 7.33 -12.17
C SER A 97 2.51 6.88 -11.59
N LYS A 98 2.19 7.30 -10.37
CA LYS A 98 0.94 7.05 -9.66
C LYS A 98 0.27 8.36 -9.25
N THR A 99 -0.99 8.27 -8.84
CA THR A 99 -1.77 9.41 -8.35
C THR A 99 -1.84 9.41 -6.82
N VAL A 100 -2.16 10.58 -6.27
CA VAL A 100 -2.54 10.74 -4.86
C VAL A 100 -4.01 11.13 -4.80
N GLU A 101 -4.76 10.44 -3.96
CA GLU A 101 -6.16 10.75 -3.65
C GLU A 101 -6.27 11.15 -2.17
N TYR A 102 -7.05 12.19 -1.90
CA TYR A 102 -7.20 12.75 -0.56
C TYR A 102 -8.64 12.64 -0.12
N PHE A 103 -8.84 12.26 1.15
CA PHE A 103 -10.16 12.16 1.78
C PHE A 103 -10.35 13.24 2.83
N GLU A 104 -11.57 13.74 2.96
CA GLU A 104 -11.94 14.61 4.07
C GLU A 104 -11.97 13.81 5.38
N LYS A 105 -11.80 14.53 6.50
CA LYS A 105 -11.77 13.97 7.85
C LYS A 105 -13.01 13.14 8.17
N GLU A 106 -14.18 13.64 7.76
CA GLU A 106 -15.48 13.02 8.02
C GLU A 106 -15.64 11.70 7.27
N GLU A 107 -15.04 11.57 6.08
CA GLU A 107 -15.09 10.34 5.27
C GLU A 107 -14.28 9.21 5.90
N LEU A 108 -13.20 9.55 6.62
CA LEU A 108 -12.33 8.59 7.29
C LEU A 108 -12.77 8.27 8.72
N ALA A 109 -13.61 9.10 9.34
CA ALA A 109 -14.07 8.92 10.71
C ALA A 109 -15.02 7.72 10.87
N SER A 110 -15.78 7.37 9.84
CA SER A 110 -16.70 6.22 9.85
C SER A 110 -16.04 4.87 9.56
N ILE A 111 -14.76 4.86 9.21
CA ILE A 111 -14.04 3.63 8.85
C ILE A 111 -13.50 2.96 10.10
N SER A 112 -13.94 1.73 10.35
CA SER A 112 -13.36 0.88 11.39
C SER A 112 -11.95 0.46 10.97
N THR A 113 -10.96 0.68 11.83
CA THR A 113 -9.56 0.28 11.57
C THR A 113 -9.06 -0.66 12.67
N PRO A 114 -8.20 -1.64 12.34
CA PRO A 114 -7.71 -2.61 13.32
C PRO A 114 -6.79 -1.99 14.37
N ASN A 115 -6.03 -0.94 14.02
CA ASN A 115 -5.11 -0.28 14.95
C ASN A 115 -5.48 1.19 15.20
N PRO A 116 -6.43 1.48 16.10
CA PRO A 116 -6.77 2.85 16.44
C PRO A 116 -5.59 3.58 17.12
N SER A 117 -5.32 4.82 16.70
CA SER A 117 -4.37 5.75 17.29
C SER A 117 -5.12 6.83 18.07
N LYS A 118 -4.92 6.85 19.40
CA LYS A 118 -5.56 7.83 20.28
C LYS A 118 -5.18 9.28 19.92
N THR A 119 -3.95 9.51 19.44
CA THR A 119 -3.50 10.85 19.02
C THR A 119 -4.22 11.32 17.75
N VAL A 120 -4.44 10.43 16.78
CA VAL A 120 -5.09 10.77 15.50
C VAL A 120 -6.58 11.02 15.73
N GLN A 121 -7.23 10.28 16.62
CA GLN A 121 -8.64 10.48 16.92
C GLN A 121 -8.92 11.89 17.49
N THR A 122 -8.03 12.42 18.32
CA THR A 122 -8.17 13.76 18.92
C THR A 122 -7.94 14.89 17.91
N PHE A 123 -6.96 14.77 17.01
CA PHE A 123 -6.60 15.83 16.05
C PHE A 123 -7.33 15.70 14.71
N GLU A 124 -7.39 14.50 14.15
CA GLU A 124 -7.88 14.20 12.81
C GLU A 124 -9.20 13.42 12.82
N GLY A 125 -9.82 13.13 13.97
CA GLY A 125 -11.17 12.53 14.10
C GLY A 125 -11.33 11.12 13.52
N THR A 126 -10.29 10.58 12.92
CA THR A 126 -10.17 9.17 12.52
C THR A 126 -9.21 8.46 13.45
N ALA A 127 -9.39 7.15 13.63
CA ALA A 127 -8.48 6.40 14.47
C ALA A 127 -7.11 6.20 13.80
N SER A 128 -7.01 6.24 12.47
CA SER A 128 -5.77 5.93 11.75
C SER A 128 -5.88 6.37 10.29
N VAL A 129 -5.26 7.50 9.92
CA VAL A 129 -5.36 8.03 8.55
C VAL A 129 -4.89 7.03 7.50
N SER A 130 -3.72 6.42 7.69
CA SER A 130 -3.14 5.49 6.71
C SER A 130 -4.07 4.30 6.48
N GLU A 131 -4.59 3.68 7.55
CA GLU A 131 -5.47 2.51 7.43
C GLU A 131 -6.85 2.89 6.89
N ALA A 132 -7.49 3.92 7.44
CA ALA A 132 -8.82 4.34 7.04
C ALA A 132 -8.87 4.74 5.56
N ALA A 133 -7.88 5.51 5.10
CA ALA A 133 -7.79 5.93 3.71
C ALA A 133 -7.53 4.74 2.77
N ALA A 134 -6.63 3.81 3.16
CA ALA A 134 -6.36 2.61 2.36
C ALA A 134 -7.60 1.72 2.22
N ILE A 135 -8.31 1.45 3.31
CA ILE A 135 -9.56 0.67 3.31
C ILE A 135 -10.62 1.38 2.46
N LYS A 136 -10.86 2.67 2.72
CA LYS A 136 -11.89 3.47 2.01
C LYS A 136 -11.68 3.45 0.50
N SER A 137 -10.45 3.68 0.05
CA SER A 137 -10.14 3.79 -1.37
C SER A 137 -10.05 2.44 -2.08
N SER A 138 -9.59 1.39 -1.41
CA SER A 138 -9.49 0.06 -2.00
C SER A 138 -10.83 -0.65 -2.08
N GLY A 139 -11.77 -0.32 -1.18
CA GLY A 139 -12.98 -1.11 -0.98
C GLY A 139 -12.72 -2.53 -0.46
N GLY A 140 -11.48 -2.85 -0.08
CA GLY A 140 -11.06 -4.17 0.35
C GLY A 140 -10.39 -4.16 1.72
N GLU A 141 -9.47 -5.10 1.93
CA GLU A 141 -8.89 -5.40 3.23
C GLU A 141 -7.42 -4.99 3.32
N LEU A 142 -6.97 -4.71 4.54
CA LEU A 142 -5.56 -4.42 4.82
C LEU A 142 -4.73 -5.70 4.65
N VAL A 143 -3.70 -5.60 3.81
CA VAL A 143 -2.64 -6.60 3.69
C VAL A 143 -1.41 -6.22 4.51
N VAL A 144 -1.28 -4.94 4.82
CA VAL A 144 -0.31 -4.40 5.76
C VAL A 144 -1.03 -3.43 6.68
N GLU A 145 -1.13 -3.80 7.95
CA GLU A 145 -1.58 -2.90 9.01
C GLU A 145 -0.60 -1.73 9.20
N LYS A 146 -1.00 -0.70 9.98
CA LYS A 146 -0.20 0.50 10.17
C LYS A 146 1.23 0.21 10.66
N GLN A 147 2.19 0.51 9.78
CA GLN A 147 3.62 0.58 10.08
C GLN A 147 4.01 2.02 10.43
N LYS A 148 4.83 2.18 11.46
CA LYS A 148 5.33 3.49 11.93
C LYS A 148 6.78 3.67 11.54
N PHE A 149 7.07 4.79 10.89
CA PHE A 149 8.41 5.23 10.51
C PHE A 149 8.68 6.59 11.18
N PRO A 150 9.38 6.61 12.33
CA PRO A 150 9.68 7.84 13.03
C PRO A 150 10.45 8.86 12.17
N PRO A 151 10.25 10.18 12.35
CA PRO A 151 9.41 10.78 13.38
C PRO A 151 7.91 10.86 13.01
N ASN A 152 7.55 11.00 11.73
CA ASN A 152 6.23 11.48 11.34
C ASN A 152 5.61 10.73 10.15
N LEU A 153 6.00 9.48 9.86
CA LEU A 153 5.45 8.72 8.74
C LEU A 153 4.75 7.46 9.24
N THR A 154 3.58 7.19 8.67
CA THR A 154 2.84 5.95 8.86
C THR A 154 2.35 5.44 7.52
N ILE A 155 2.46 4.14 7.30
CA ILE A 155 2.05 3.49 6.05
C ILE A 155 1.14 2.31 6.39
N ALA A 156 0.07 2.15 5.62
CA ALA A 156 -0.76 0.95 5.61
C ALA A 156 -1.06 0.61 4.15
N ILE A 157 -1.30 -0.66 3.85
CA ILE A 157 -1.55 -1.10 2.48
C ILE A 157 -2.79 -1.96 2.47
N ALA A 158 -3.73 -1.62 1.59
CA ALA A 158 -4.93 -2.41 1.35
C ALA A 158 -4.94 -2.97 -0.07
N ARG A 159 -5.54 -4.15 -0.23
CA ARG A 159 -5.72 -4.80 -1.53
C ARG A 159 -7.13 -4.50 -2.04
N ILE A 160 -7.25 -4.12 -3.30
CA ILE A 160 -8.52 -3.83 -3.96
C ILE A 160 -9.35 -5.13 -4.00
N GLN A 161 -10.62 -5.04 -3.60
CA GLN A 161 -11.56 -6.15 -3.71
C GLN A 161 -12.00 -6.26 -5.18
N ASN A 162 -11.69 -7.40 -5.81
CA ASN A 162 -12.14 -7.75 -7.17
C ASN A 162 -13.44 -8.54 -7.12
#